data_AF-K3YL93-F1
#
_entry.id   AF-K3YL93-F1
#
_cell.length_a   1.000
_cell.length_b   1.000
_cell.length_c   1.000
_cell.angle_alpha   90.00
_cell.angle_beta   90.00
_cell.angle_gamma   90.00
#
_symmetry.space_group_name_H-M   'P 1'
#
loop_
_entity.id
_entity.type
_entity.pdbx_description
1 polymer ?
#
loop_
_entity_poly.entity_id
_entity_poly.type
_entity_poly.pdbx_seq_one_letter_code
_entity_poly.pdbx_strand_id
1 'polypeptide(L)'
;MACIKKEEELVSLWKARVVHFPDEILPVNTIIRSNLERAHSIICAAGGKHSVASTVAFACITKEADLMCELLKHGAGPTDDIIQQSSVIRMCALSLVHLQGFHAFDAAATMVGITKECKLMCDWIRKEDKLITFGIFPRHELLECRLIRIRTLDVMLTY
;
A
#
# COMPACT_ATOMS: atom_id res chain seq x y z
N MET A 1 -14.76 -0.82 -9.68
CA MET A 1 -14.00 -0.85 -8.41
C MET A 1 -12.78 -1.78 -8.51
N ALA A 2 -11.64 -1.30 -9.02
CA ALA A 2 -10.40 -2.08 -9.03
C ALA A 2 -9.75 -2.18 -7.63
N CYS A 3 -9.85 -1.11 -6.83
CA CYS A 3 -9.29 -1.04 -5.48
C CYS A 3 -9.84 -2.12 -4.54
N ILE A 4 -11.17 -2.28 -4.46
CA ILE A 4 -11.80 -3.28 -3.59
C ILE A 4 -11.35 -4.69 -3.95
N LYS A 5 -11.40 -5.04 -5.24
CA LYS A 5 -10.97 -6.38 -5.71
C LYS A 5 -9.54 -6.70 -5.31
N LYS A 6 -8.65 -5.70 -5.31
CA LYS A 6 -7.26 -5.88 -4.88
C LYS A 6 -7.08 -5.98 -3.38
N GLU A 7 -7.85 -5.23 -2.60
CA GLU A 7 -7.92 -5.42 -1.15
C GLU A 7 -8.46 -6.81 -0.78
N GLU A 8 -9.48 -7.32 -1.49
CA GLU A 8 -10.00 -8.68 -1.30
C GLU A 8 -8.97 -9.76 -1.64
N GLU A 9 -8.21 -9.59 -2.73
CA GLU A 9 -7.08 -10.48 -3.08
C GLU A 9 -6.03 -10.48 -1.96
N LEU A 10 -5.64 -9.30 -1.48
CA LEU A 10 -4.67 -9.14 -0.41
C LEU A 10 -5.15 -9.82 0.88
N VAL A 11 -6.38 -9.57 1.32
CA VAL A 11 -6.94 -10.18 2.54
C VAL A 11 -6.95 -11.71 2.42
N SER A 12 -7.31 -12.23 1.25
CA SER A 12 -7.37 -13.67 1.01
C SER A 12 -5.97 -14.30 1.06
N LEU A 13 -5.00 -13.69 0.39
CA LEU A 13 -3.61 -14.17 0.38
C LEU A 13 -2.94 -14.02 1.76
N TRP A 14 -3.19 -12.91 2.44
CA TRP A 14 -2.72 -12.66 3.80
C TRP A 14 -3.20 -13.76 4.74
N LYS A 15 -4.51 -14.03 4.78
CA LYS A 15 -5.08 -15.11 5.59
C LYS A 15 -4.41 -16.45 5.33
N ALA A 16 -4.16 -16.80 4.06
CA ALA A 16 -3.51 -18.06 3.71
C ALA A 16 -2.05 -18.17 4.20
N ARG A 17 -1.31 -17.05 4.26
CA ARG A 17 0.10 -17.01 4.69
C ARG A 17 0.26 -16.92 6.21
N VAL A 18 -0.67 -16.25 6.88
CA VAL A 18 -0.61 -15.83 8.29
C VAL A 18 -1.01 -16.94 9.27
N VAL A 19 -1.70 -18.00 8.81
CA VAL A 19 -2.02 -19.20 9.63
C VAL A 19 -0.77 -19.75 10.34
N HIS A 20 0.42 -19.51 9.80
CA HIS A 20 1.67 -20.03 10.32
C HIS A 20 2.38 -19.15 11.38
N PHE A 21 1.88 -17.95 11.71
CA PHE A 21 2.62 -16.98 12.57
C PHE A 21 1.81 -16.25 13.66
N PRO A 22 0.83 -16.86 14.36
CA PRO A 22 -0.25 -16.16 15.07
C PRO A 22 0.16 -15.03 16.05
N ASP A 23 1.33 -15.09 16.67
CA ASP A 23 1.73 -14.18 17.76
C ASP A 23 2.42 -12.88 17.30
N GLU A 24 2.85 -12.76 16.04
CA GLU A 24 3.61 -11.59 15.53
C GLU A 24 2.77 -10.60 14.68
N ILE A 25 1.45 -10.82 14.55
CA ILE A 25 0.66 -10.28 13.42
C ILE A 25 -0.45 -9.31 13.82
N LEU A 26 -0.71 -9.11 15.12
CA LEU A 26 -1.91 -8.40 15.59
C LEU A 26 -2.10 -7.00 14.95
N PRO A 27 -1.06 -6.13 14.86
CA PRO A 27 -1.23 -4.81 14.26
C PRO A 27 -1.52 -4.86 12.75
N VAL A 28 -0.71 -5.59 11.98
CA VAL A 28 -0.81 -5.63 10.51
C VAL A 28 -2.09 -6.34 10.06
N ASN A 29 -2.47 -7.43 10.73
CA ASN A 29 -3.71 -8.15 10.43
C ASN A 29 -4.95 -7.27 10.65
N THR A 30 -4.94 -6.48 11.73
CA THR A 30 -6.02 -5.54 12.04
C THR A 30 -6.10 -4.44 10.98
N ILE A 31 -4.96 -3.87 10.58
CA ILE A 31 -4.90 -2.83 9.55
C ILE A 31 -5.40 -3.36 8.20
N ILE A 32 -4.95 -4.54 7.76
CA ILE A 32 -5.37 -5.13 6.48
C ILE A 32 -6.89 -5.33 6.44
N ARG A 33 -7.50 -5.88 7.50
CA ARG A 33 -8.95 -6.04 7.57
C ARG A 33 -9.69 -4.71 7.59
N SER A 34 -9.24 -3.79 8.44
CA SER A 34 -9.87 -2.47 8.59
C SER A 34 -9.82 -1.68 7.28
N ASN A 35 -8.72 -1.75 6.53
CA ASN A 35 -8.58 -1.07 5.25
C ASN A 35 -9.60 -1.56 4.21
N LEU A 36 -9.83 -2.88 4.09
CA LEU A 36 -10.86 -3.42 3.19
C LEU A 36 -12.26 -2.90 3.56
N GLU A 37 -12.63 -2.97 4.85
CA GLU A 37 -13.93 -2.52 5.35
C GLU A 37 -14.14 -1.01 5.09
N ARG A 38 -13.12 -0.20 5.36
CA ARG A 38 -13.14 1.26 5.11
C ARG A 38 -13.22 1.57 3.62
N ALA A 39 -12.43 0.88 2.78
CA ALA A 39 -12.47 1.06 1.33
C ALA A 39 -13.87 0.78 0.77
N HIS A 40 -14.51 -0.30 1.23
CA HIS A 40 -15.90 -0.61 0.90
C HIS A 40 -16.85 0.51 1.30
N SER A 41 -16.80 0.95 2.56
CA SER A 41 -17.67 2.00 3.09
C SER A 41 -17.57 3.29 2.28
N ILE A 42 -16.35 3.76 2.04
CA ILE A 42 -16.08 5.01 1.30
C ILE A 42 -16.59 4.92 -0.14
N ILE A 43 -16.30 3.82 -0.84
CA ILE A 43 -16.67 3.70 -2.25
C ILE A 43 -18.19 3.55 -2.42
N CYS A 44 -18.85 2.79 -1.54
CA CYS A 44 -20.30 2.68 -1.55
C CYS A 44 -20.99 4.02 -1.25
N ALA A 45 -20.44 4.83 -0.34
CA ALA A 45 -20.99 6.14 0.01
C ALA A 45 -20.83 7.20 -1.10
N ALA A 46 -19.81 7.08 -1.95
CA ALA A 46 -19.49 8.09 -2.96
C ALA A 46 -20.47 8.16 -4.16
N GLY A 47 -21.40 7.20 -4.30
CA GLY A 47 -22.41 7.21 -5.37
C GLY A 47 -21.85 7.33 -6.79
N GLY A 48 -20.59 6.92 -7.01
CA GLY A 48 -19.88 7.01 -8.30
C GLY A 48 -19.20 8.36 -8.61
N LYS A 49 -19.32 9.38 -7.74
CA LYS A 49 -18.60 10.66 -7.90
C LYS A 49 -17.34 10.67 -7.04
N HIS A 50 -16.18 10.64 -7.69
CA HIS A 50 -14.88 10.65 -7.03
C HIS A 50 -14.12 11.93 -7.38
N SER A 51 -13.59 12.62 -6.37
CA SER A 51 -12.64 13.72 -6.56
C SER A 51 -11.33 13.19 -7.15
N VAL A 52 -10.49 14.09 -7.68
CA VAL A 52 -9.13 13.73 -8.13
C VAL A 52 -8.34 13.10 -6.99
N ALA A 53 -8.38 13.68 -5.78
CA ALA A 53 -7.71 13.16 -4.59
C ALA A 53 -8.17 11.73 -4.25
N SER A 54 -9.49 11.47 -4.27
CA SER A 54 -10.02 10.13 -4.03
C SER A 54 -9.59 9.11 -5.09
N THR A 55 -9.55 9.52 -6.36
CA THR A 55 -9.09 8.67 -7.48
C THR A 55 -7.63 8.30 -7.31
N VAL A 56 -6.79 9.27 -6.94
CA VAL A 56 -5.36 9.06 -6.67
C VAL A 56 -5.15 8.16 -5.45
N ALA A 57 -5.92 8.36 -4.37
CA ALA A 57 -5.87 7.52 -3.19
C ALA A 57 -6.21 6.06 -3.51
N PHE A 58 -7.27 5.80 -4.28
CA PHE A 58 -7.62 4.44 -4.68
C PHE A 58 -6.56 3.81 -5.59
N ALA A 59 -5.92 4.57 -6.48
CA ALA A 59 -4.81 4.07 -7.28
C ALA A 59 -3.61 3.68 -6.41
N CYS A 60 -3.26 4.51 -5.42
CA CYS A 60 -2.22 4.25 -4.45
C CYS A 60 -2.50 2.97 -3.64
N ILE A 61 -3.72 2.86 -3.09
CA ILE A 61 -4.16 1.68 -2.32
C ILE A 61 -4.06 0.41 -3.17
N THR A 62 -4.55 0.47 -4.42
CA THR A 62 -4.49 -0.66 -5.36
C THR A 62 -3.04 -1.11 -5.58
N LYS A 63 -2.09 -0.17 -5.73
CA LYS A 63 -0.68 -0.50 -5.99
C LYS A 63 0.08 -0.97 -4.76
N GLU A 64 -0.24 -0.46 -3.59
CA GLU A 64 0.28 -1.01 -2.33
C GLU A 64 -0.24 -2.43 -2.08
N ALA A 65 -1.53 -2.68 -2.33
CA ALA A 65 -2.09 -4.03 -2.20
C ALA A 65 -1.46 -5.00 -3.21
N ASP A 66 -1.24 -4.58 -4.46
CA ASP A 66 -0.48 -5.35 -5.45
C ASP A 66 0.93 -5.68 -4.95
N LEU A 67 1.67 -4.71 -4.41
CA LEU A 67 3.03 -4.91 -3.91
C LEU A 67 3.07 -5.90 -2.75
N MET A 68 2.18 -5.75 -1.76
CA MET A 68 2.06 -6.70 -0.66
C MET A 68 1.74 -8.11 -1.17
N CYS A 69 0.84 -8.24 -2.16
CA CYS A 69 0.54 -9.52 -2.77
C CYS A 69 1.77 -10.16 -3.44
N GLU A 70 2.56 -9.38 -4.18
CA GLU A 70 3.80 -9.89 -4.80
C GLU A 70 4.81 -10.34 -3.73
N LEU A 71 5.03 -9.54 -2.69
CA LEU A 71 5.91 -9.90 -1.57
C LEU A 71 5.48 -11.22 -0.91
N LEU A 72 4.18 -11.35 -0.59
CA LEU A 72 3.62 -12.57 0.00
C LEU A 72 3.72 -13.79 -0.95
N LYS A 73 3.57 -13.59 -2.26
CA LYS A 73 3.75 -14.67 -3.26
C LYS A 73 5.20 -15.18 -3.25
N HIS A 74 6.18 -14.28 -3.08
CA HIS A 74 7.61 -14.60 -3.06
C HIS A 74 8.15 -14.90 -1.64
N GLY A 75 7.26 -15.12 -0.65
CA GLY A 75 7.63 -15.65 0.66
C GLY A 75 7.94 -14.63 1.74
N ALA A 76 7.62 -13.34 1.54
CA ALA A 76 7.72 -12.35 2.60
C ALA A 76 6.83 -12.72 3.80
N GLY A 77 7.40 -12.59 5.00
CA GLY A 77 6.68 -12.82 6.25
C GLY A 77 5.89 -11.58 6.72
N PRO A 78 5.04 -11.73 7.75
CA PRO A 78 4.24 -10.60 8.28
C PRO A 78 5.06 -9.45 8.87
N THR A 79 6.31 -9.73 9.26
CA THR A 79 7.27 -8.78 9.84
C THR A 79 8.13 -8.07 8.79
N ASP A 80 7.90 -8.32 7.50
CA ASP A 80 8.60 -7.61 6.43
C ASP A 80 8.32 -6.10 6.48
N ASP A 81 9.39 -5.30 6.48
CA ASP A 81 9.32 -3.84 6.62
C ASP A 81 8.42 -3.20 5.54
N ILE A 82 8.46 -3.71 4.31
CA ILE A 82 7.65 -3.16 3.22
C ILE A 82 6.19 -3.49 3.46
N ILE A 83 5.86 -4.71 3.90
CA ILE A 83 4.50 -5.10 4.27
C ILE A 83 3.93 -4.22 5.38
N GLN A 84 4.72 -3.92 6.41
CA GLN A 84 4.32 -3.03 7.50
C GLN A 84 4.07 -1.59 6.98
N GLN A 85 5.02 -1.03 6.23
CA GLN A 85 4.91 0.31 5.65
C GLN A 85 3.73 0.41 4.68
N SER A 86 3.56 -0.57 3.79
CA SER A 86 2.42 -0.66 2.86
C SER A 86 1.08 -0.66 3.58
N SER A 87 0.99 -1.34 4.73
CA SER A 87 -0.25 -1.37 5.51
C SER A 87 -0.61 0.01 6.08
N VAL A 88 0.38 0.73 6.61
CA VAL A 88 0.19 2.10 7.12
C VAL A 88 -0.12 3.07 5.99
N ILE A 89 0.60 2.99 4.86
CA ILE A 89 0.36 3.86 3.69
C ILE A 89 -1.07 3.71 3.17
N ARG A 90 -1.58 2.48 3.06
CA ARG A 90 -2.97 2.25 2.63
C ARG A 90 -3.98 2.85 3.61
N MET A 91 -3.71 2.75 4.91
CA MET A 91 -4.55 3.35 5.95
C MET A 91 -4.53 4.89 5.88
N CYS A 92 -3.37 5.49 5.66
CA CYS A 92 -3.22 6.94 5.47
C CYS A 92 -3.94 7.38 4.18
N ALA A 93 -3.73 6.69 3.06
CA ALA A 93 -4.39 7.00 1.80
C ALA A 93 -5.92 6.98 1.91
N LEU A 94 -6.49 6.00 2.63
CA LEU A 94 -7.93 5.95 2.93
C LEU A 94 -8.40 7.15 3.75
N SER A 95 -7.59 7.64 4.69
CA SER A 95 -7.93 8.80 5.53
C SER A 95 -7.88 10.11 4.75
N LEU A 96 -7.04 10.17 3.70
CA LEU A 96 -6.87 11.33 2.84
C LEU A 96 -7.87 11.41 1.67
N VAL A 97 -8.73 10.39 1.48
CA VAL A 97 -9.73 10.36 0.40
C VAL A 97 -10.63 11.60 0.37
N HIS A 98 -10.98 12.12 1.55
CA HIS A 98 -11.87 13.25 1.71
C HIS A 98 -11.16 14.61 1.83
N LEU A 99 -9.83 14.63 1.71
CA LEU A 99 -9.06 15.86 1.83
C LEU A 99 -9.43 16.84 0.70
N GLN A 100 -9.61 18.11 1.07
CA GLN A 100 -9.98 19.20 0.16
C GLN A 100 -9.01 20.39 0.32
N GLY A 101 -9.02 21.30 -0.64
CA GLY A 101 -8.18 22.50 -0.61
C GLY A 101 -6.71 22.25 -0.98
N PHE A 102 -5.83 23.15 -0.56
CA PHE A 102 -4.41 23.14 -0.94
C PHE A 102 -3.69 21.84 -0.54
N HIS A 103 -3.95 21.35 0.68
CA HIS A 103 -3.36 20.11 1.20
C HIS A 103 -3.74 18.86 0.39
N ALA A 104 -4.86 18.89 -0.34
CA ALA A 104 -5.26 17.77 -1.20
C ALA A 104 -4.30 17.58 -2.39
N PHE A 105 -3.66 18.65 -2.87
CA PHE A 105 -2.68 18.56 -3.96
C PHE A 105 -1.38 17.91 -3.50
N ASP A 106 -0.86 18.32 -2.34
CA ASP A 106 0.37 17.75 -1.77
C ASP A 106 0.18 16.27 -1.43
N ALA A 107 -0.94 15.92 -0.79
CA ALA A 107 -1.30 14.53 -0.51
C ALA A 107 -1.45 13.70 -1.80
N ALA A 108 -2.09 14.25 -2.84
CA ALA A 108 -2.23 13.56 -4.12
C ALA A 108 -0.87 13.35 -4.82
N ALA A 109 0.00 14.36 -4.86
CA ALA A 109 1.33 14.24 -5.44
C ALA A 109 2.16 13.16 -4.73
N THR A 110 2.07 13.13 -3.40
CA THR A 110 2.71 12.14 -2.54
C THR A 110 2.24 10.71 -2.86
N MET A 111 0.92 10.49 -2.95
CA MET A 111 0.33 9.20 -3.32
C MET A 111 0.67 8.76 -4.76
N VAL A 112 0.85 9.70 -5.69
CA VAL A 112 1.36 9.40 -7.05
C VAL A 112 2.80 8.91 -6.99
N GLY A 113 3.64 9.48 -6.13
CA GLY A 113 5.01 9.03 -5.88
C GLY A 113 5.06 7.56 -5.45
N ILE A 114 4.28 7.20 -4.42
CA ILE A 114 4.10 5.82 -3.97
C ILE A 114 3.62 4.91 -5.10
N THR A 115 2.61 5.34 -5.86
CA THR A 115 2.04 4.52 -6.94
C THR A 115 3.11 4.13 -7.96
N LYS A 116 4.03 5.04 -8.30
CA LYS A 116 5.16 4.78 -9.20
C LYS A 116 6.20 3.85 -8.56
N GLU A 117 6.53 4.09 -7.30
CA GLU A 117 7.44 3.26 -6.50
C GLU A 117 6.96 1.81 -6.43
N CYS A 118 5.71 1.57 -6.00
CA CYS A 118 5.11 0.25 -5.92
C CYS A 118 5.16 -0.49 -7.26
N LYS A 119 4.97 0.23 -8.37
CA LYS A 119 5.08 -0.36 -9.70
C LYS A 119 6.50 -0.84 -9.98
N LEU A 120 7.51 0.00 -9.74
CA LEU A 120 8.91 -0.35 -9.95
C LEU A 120 9.32 -1.56 -9.09
N MET A 121 8.91 -1.58 -7.83
CA MET A 121 9.18 -2.69 -6.91
C MET A 121 8.49 -3.98 -7.36
N CYS A 122 7.21 -3.93 -7.73
CA CYS A 122 6.48 -5.07 -8.29
C CYS A 122 7.17 -5.62 -9.55
N ASP A 123 7.51 -4.73 -10.48
CA ASP A 123 8.13 -5.12 -11.76
C ASP A 123 9.50 -5.76 -11.53
N TRP A 124 10.25 -5.27 -10.54
CA TRP A 124 11.52 -5.87 -10.12
C TRP A 124 11.35 -7.25 -9.49
N ILE A 125 10.44 -7.40 -8.52
CA ILE A 125 10.17 -8.69 -7.84
C ILE A 125 9.83 -9.75 -8.89
N ARG A 126 8.91 -9.44 -9.81
CA ARG A 126 8.50 -10.37 -10.88
C ARG A 126 9.63 -10.72 -11.85
N LYS A 127 10.49 -9.74 -12.16
CA LYS A 127 11.59 -9.93 -13.10
C LYS A 127 12.71 -10.80 -12.50
N GLU A 128 13.08 -10.52 -11.26
CA GLU A 128 14.22 -11.16 -10.60
C GLU A 128 13.82 -12.42 -9.82
N ASP A 129 12.51 -12.67 -9.66
CA ASP A 129 11.91 -13.78 -8.91
C ASP A 129 12.45 -13.86 -7.47
N LYS A 130 12.64 -12.69 -6.85
CA LYS A 130 13.30 -12.52 -5.55
C LYS A 130 12.65 -11.42 -4.73
N LEU A 131 12.76 -11.56 -3.40
CA LEU A 131 12.38 -10.51 -2.46
C LEU A 131 13.34 -9.32 -2.52
N ILE A 132 12.79 -8.14 -2.31
CA ILE A 132 13.54 -6.88 -2.19
C ILE A 132 14.29 -6.90 -0.86
N THR A 133 15.62 -6.84 -0.89
CA THR A 133 16.45 -6.72 0.31
C THR A 133 17.27 -5.43 0.28
N PHE A 134 16.84 -4.42 1.04
CA PHE A 134 17.46 -3.08 1.03
C PHE A 134 18.92 -3.02 1.49
N GLY A 135 19.46 -4.10 2.07
CA GLY A 135 20.85 -4.17 2.53
C GLY A 135 21.89 -4.46 1.43
N ILE A 136 21.49 -4.94 0.26
CA ILE A 136 22.43 -5.41 -0.78
C ILE A 136 21.87 -5.08 -2.17
N PHE A 137 21.89 -3.80 -2.59
CA PHE A 137 21.37 -3.42 -3.92
C PHE A 137 22.44 -2.99 -4.93
N PRO A 138 22.41 -3.55 -6.16
CA PRO A 138 23.18 -3.04 -7.31
C PRO A 138 22.49 -1.88 -8.06
N ARG A 139 21.23 -1.53 -7.77
CA ARG A 139 20.45 -0.52 -8.53
C ARG A 139 20.01 0.66 -7.68
N HIS A 140 20.42 1.86 -8.09
CA HIS A 140 20.10 3.15 -7.48
C HIS A 140 18.58 3.38 -7.32
N GLU A 141 17.77 2.91 -8.27
CA GLU A 141 16.32 3.14 -8.33
C GLU A 141 15.55 2.52 -7.14
N LEU A 142 15.98 1.37 -6.60
CA LEU A 142 15.31 0.75 -5.44
C LEU A 142 15.66 1.45 -4.12
N LEU A 143 16.84 2.07 -4.03
CA LEU A 143 17.21 2.92 -2.89
C LEU A 143 16.38 4.21 -2.90
N GLU A 144 16.16 4.80 -4.07
CA GLU A 144 15.24 5.93 -4.22
C GLU A 144 13.83 5.53 -3.81
N CYS A 145 13.37 4.31 -4.15
CA CYS A 145 12.06 3.82 -3.72
C CYS A 145 11.92 3.83 -2.19
N ARG A 146 12.91 3.28 -1.48
CA ARG A 146 12.93 3.30 -0.01
C ARG A 146 12.85 4.72 0.55
N LEU A 147 13.61 5.65 -0.03
CA LEU A 147 13.61 7.06 0.40
C LEU A 147 12.26 7.74 0.13
N ILE A 148 11.66 7.47 -1.04
CA ILE A 148 10.32 7.97 -1.38
C ILE A 148 9.32 7.47 -0.35
N ARG A 149 9.29 6.16 -0.07
CA ARG A 149 8.36 5.55 0.90
C ARG A 149 8.47 6.16 2.28
N ILE A 150 9.68 6.27 2.84
CA ILE A 150 9.92 6.82 4.18
C ILE A 150 9.47 8.29 4.25
N ARG A 151 9.96 9.14 3.35
CA ARG A 151 9.63 10.57 3.35
C ARG A 151 8.15 10.82 3.12
N THR A 152 7.55 10.02 2.26
CA THR A 152 6.13 10.08 1.95
C THR A 152 5.30 9.70 3.17
N LEU A 153 5.67 8.62 3.85
CA LEU A 153 4.96 8.20 5.05
C LEU A 153 5.00 9.28 6.13
N ASP A 154 6.15 9.92 6.33
CA ASP A 154 6.27 11.06 7.25
C ASP A 154 5.28 12.17 6.89
N VAL A 155 5.21 12.56 5.61
CA VAL A 155 4.26 13.58 5.14
C VAL A 155 2.81 13.14 5.34
N MET A 156 2.46 11.90 5.00
CA MET A 156 1.10 11.39 5.14
C MET A 156 0.63 11.30 6.59
N LEU A 157 1.54 11.17 7.55
CA LEU A 157 1.25 11.17 8.99
C LEU A 157 1.08 12.58 9.58
N THR A 158 1.38 13.64 8.83
CA THR A 158 1.23 15.04 9.30
C THR A 158 -0.13 15.67 9.00
N TYR A 159 -1.02 14.96 8.31
CA TYR A 159 -2.38 15.40 7.98
C TYR A 159 -3.42 14.67 8.84
#